data_AF-A0A7W1KZ24-F1
#
_entry.id   AF-A0A7W1KZ24-F1
#
_cell.length_a   1.000
_cell.length_b   1.000
_cell.length_c   1.000
_cell.angle_alpha   90.00
_cell.angle_beta   90.00
_cell.angle_gamma   90.00
#
_symmetry.space_group_name_H-M   'P 1'
#
loop_
_entity.id
_entity.type
_entity.pdbx_description
1 polymer ?
#
loop_
_entity_poly.entity_id
_entity_poly.type
_entity_poly.pdbx_seq_one_letter_code
_entity_poly.pdbx_strand_id
1 'polypeptide(L)'
;NEHLAQYRGGICFMIDLDPRWVIKLLKMGQSKMAEQYKQHVVEQGLTLLRAHDNIGCLFTTPKLLEALCEKVSLKKMGITGVFCGGTEMTPQFHRFAVEELLEGAYFAPTYGNTLMGLAVHKPRQASDGYDIIYYPPSPRAMIEVVDPDHPEKIVAYGETGRVCLTTLTREFFMPRFLERDEAEREPPCDLYPWDGVRNVRPFSRLQATVVEGVY
;
A
#
# COMPACT_ATOMS: atom_id res chain seq x y z
N ASN A 1 1.28 5.52 -12.57
CA ASN A 1 0.15 6.42 -12.29
C ASN A 1 -0.06 7.44 -13.40
N GLU A 2 0.95 8.25 -13.75
CA GLU A 2 0.83 9.24 -14.84
C GLU A 2 0.35 8.65 -16.17
N HIS A 3 1.04 7.62 -16.69
CA HIS A 3 0.63 6.96 -17.94
C HIS A 3 -0.82 6.46 -17.91
N LEU A 4 -1.25 5.84 -16.80
CA LEU A 4 -2.61 5.33 -16.64
C LEU A 4 -3.65 6.44 -16.54
N ALA A 5 -3.32 7.56 -15.89
CA ALA A 5 -4.18 8.73 -15.84
C ALA A 5 -4.40 9.29 -17.25
N GLN A 6 -3.31 9.53 -17.99
CA GLN A 6 -3.38 10.04 -19.37
C GLN A 6 -4.13 9.09 -20.31
N TYR A 7 -3.84 7.78 -20.23
CA TYR A 7 -4.54 6.76 -21.02
C TYR A 7 -6.05 6.76 -20.78
N ARG A 8 -6.48 7.12 -19.56
CA ARG A 8 -7.90 7.25 -19.17
C ARG A 8 -8.46 8.67 -19.36
N GLY A 9 -7.74 9.56 -20.02
CA GLY A 9 -8.16 10.94 -20.29
C GLY A 9 -8.08 11.87 -19.07
N GLY A 10 -7.36 11.48 -18.02
CA GLY A 10 -7.14 12.27 -16.81
C GLY A 10 -5.76 12.92 -16.75
N ILE A 11 -5.56 13.73 -15.71
CA ILE A 11 -4.29 14.39 -15.38
C ILE A 11 -3.77 13.80 -14.06
N CYS A 12 -2.46 13.61 -13.95
CA CYS A 12 -1.81 13.17 -12.72
C CYS A 12 -1.07 14.35 -12.10
N PHE A 13 -1.36 14.64 -10.84
CA PHE A 13 -0.61 15.63 -10.04
C PHE A 13 0.30 14.89 -9.07
N MET A 14 1.47 15.46 -8.81
CA MET A 14 2.49 14.90 -7.93
C MET A 14 2.90 15.93 -6.89
N ILE A 15 3.41 15.45 -5.76
CA ILE A 15 4.06 16.25 -4.72
C ILE A 15 5.53 15.82 -4.60
N ASP A 16 6.36 16.70 -4.07
CA ASP A 16 7.76 16.39 -3.77
C ASP A 16 7.88 15.75 -2.40
N LEU A 17 8.23 14.46 -2.40
CA LEU A 17 8.43 13.64 -1.20
C LEU A 17 9.66 12.75 -1.40
N ASP A 18 10.66 12.92 -0.54
CA ASP A 18 11.80 12.01 -0.43
C ASP A 18 11.65 11.15 0.85
N PRO A 19 11.09 9.93 0.74
CA PRO A 19 10.93 9.04 1.89
C PRO A 19 12.29 8.58 2.46
N ARG A 20 13.36 8.59 1.64
CA ARG A 20 14.70 8.22 2.11
C ARG A 20 15.27 9.29 3.04
N TRP A 21 14.99 10.57 2.77
CA TRP A 21 15.36 11.65 3.66
C TRP A 21 14.64 11.52 5.01
N VAL A 22 13.36 11.18 5.00
CA VAL A 22 12.59 10.96 6.25
C VAL A 22 13.21 9.83 7.08
N ILE A 23 13.55 8.70 6.46
CA ILE A 23 14.23 7.59 7.15
C ILE A 23 15.57 8.06 7.76
N LYS A 24 16.35 8.88 7.04
CA LYS A 24 17.61 9.43 7.57
C LYS A 24 17.36 10.33 8.78
N LEU A 25 16.38 11.24 8.72
CA LEU A 25 16.01 12.12 9.83
C LEU A 25 15.66 11.31 11.09
N LEU A 26 14.83 10.27 10.94
CA LEU A 26 14.44 9.40 12.04
C LEU A 26 15.65 8.66 12.63
N LYS A 27 16.52 8.11 11.79
CA LYS A 27 17.77 7.45 12.24
C LYS A 27 18.74 8.42 12.94
N MET A 28 18.72 9.70 12.58
CA MET A 28 19.50 10.75 13.24
C MET A 28 18.83 11.30 14.52
N GLY A 29 17.67 10.77 14.92
CA GLY A 29 16.91 11.27 16.07
C GLY A 29 16.27 12.65 15.83
N GLN A 30 16.19 13.10 14.58
CA GLN A 30 15.67 14.41 14.18
C GLN A 30 14.14 14.39 14.00
N SER A 31 13.40 13.86 14.98
CA SER A 31 11.95 13.65 14.88
C SER A 31 11.16 14.94 14.63
N LYS A 32 11.61 16.08 15.20
CA LYS A 32 10.98 17.38 14.93
C LYS A 32 11.09 17.80 13.46
N MET A 33 12.24 17.55 12.85
CA MET A 33 12.45 17.85 11.43
C MET A 33 11.64 16.91 10.53
N ALA A 34 11.53 15.63 10.92
CA ALA A 34 10.67 14.68 10.20
C ALA A 34 9.21 15.12 10.22
N GLU A 35 8.72 15.62 11.37
CA GLU A 35 7.36 16.15 11.50
C GLU A 35 7.15 17.44 10.69
N GLN A 36 8.12 18.36 10.70
CA GLN A 36 8.07 19.56 9.84
C GLN A 36 8.04 19.19 8.35
N TYR A 37 8.83 18.19 7.95
CA TYR A 37 8.84 17.70 6.57
C TYR A 37 7.49 17.05 6.19
N LYS A 38 6.90 16.24 7.08
CA LYS A 38 5.54 15.69 6.89
C LYS A 38 4.52 16.81 6.67
N GLN A 39 4.54 17.84 7.51
CA GLN A 39 3.64 18.99 7.40
C GLN A 39 3.82 19.73 6.06
N HIS A 40 5.06 19.92 5.62
CA HIS A 40 5.36 20.50 4.30
C HIS A 40 4.77 19.67 3.15
N VAL A 41 4.91 18.35 3.19
CA VAL A 41 4.34 17.44 2.17
C VAL A 41 2.81 17.50 2.15
N VAL A 42 2.17 17.54 3.34
CA VAL A 42 0.71 17.72 3.46
C VAL A 42 0.25 19.06 2.88
N GLU A 43 1.00 20.14 3.10
CA GLU A 43 0.68 21.46 2.56
C GLU A 43 0.75 21.50 1.02
N GLN A 44 1.71 20.80 0.41
CA GLN A 44 1.74 20.63 -1.05
C GLN A 44 0.47 19.95 -1.55
N GLY A 45 0.06 18.83 -0.93
CA GLY A 45 -1.17 18.11 -1.29
C GLY A 45 -2.43 18.96 -1.15
N LEU A 46 -2.57 19.69 -0.05
CA LEU A 46 -3.69 20.61 0.17
C LEU A 46 -3.72 21.76 -0.83
N THR A 47 -2.56 22.25 -1.27
CA THR A 47 -2.48 23.30 -2.29
C THR A 47 -3.07 22.80 -3.61
N LEU A 48 -2.72 21.58 -4.03
CA LEU A 48 -3.28 20.96 -5.24
C LEU A 48 -4.78 20.71 -5.12
N LEU A 49 -5.24 20.13 -4.01
CA LEU A 49 -6.66 19.83 -3.78
C LEU A 49 -7.54 21.09 -3.76
N ARG A 50 -7.00 22.23 -3.32
CA ARG A 50 -7.71 23.53 -3.34
C ARG A 50 -7.70 24.22 -4.70
N ALA A 51 -6.68 23.95 -5.51
CA ALA A 51 -6.53 24.55 -6.83
C ALA A 51 -7.33 23.81 -7.92
N HIS A 52 -7.71 22.56 -7.66
CA HIS A 52 -8.31 21.68 -8.65
C HIS A 52 -9.51 20.90 -8.09
N ASP A 53 -10.72 21.34 -8.43
CA ASP A 53 -11.97 20.71 -7.97
C ASP A 53 -12.27 19.34 -8.61
N ASN A 54 -11.46 18.91 -9.58
CA ASN A 54 -11.65 17.67 -10.35
C ASN A 54 -10.69 16.53 -9.96
N ILE A 55 -9.92 16.68 -8.87
CA ILE A 55 -9.11 15.58 -8.34
C ILE A 55 -10.04 14.57 -7.66
N GLY A 56 -10.35 13.48 -8.36
CA GLY A 56 -11.24 12.42 -7.85
C GLY A 56 -10.53 11.30 -7.09
N CYS A 57 -9.20 11.20 -7.19
CA CYS A 57 -8.44 10.07 -6.66
C CYS A 57 -7.13 10.51 -6.00
N LEU A 58 -6.83 9.92 -4.85
CA LEU A 58 -5.61 10.16 -4.07
C LEU A 58 -4.79 8.87 -3.95
N PHE A 59 -3.47 8.98 -4.14
CA PHE A 59 -2.52 7.92 -3.82
C PHE A 59 -1.65 8.39 -2.65
N THR A 60 -1.66 7.69 -1.53
CA THR A 60 -1.01 8.15 -0.29
C THR A 60 -0.61 6.99 0.62
N THR A 61 -0.17 7.30 1.84
CA THR A 61 0.22 6.36 2.89
C THR A 61 -0.64 6.61 4.14
N PRO A 62 -0.70 5.68 5.11
CA PRO A 62 -1.51 5.84 6.32
C PRO A 62 -1.29 7.18 7.04
N LYS A 63 -0.04 7.54 7.32
CA LYS A 63 0.31 8.76 8.07
C LYS A 63 -0.03 10.04 7.33
N LEU A 64 0.15 10.08 6.00
CA LEU A 64 -0.23 11.25 5.22
C LEU A 64 -1.74 11.35 5.04
N LEU A 65 -2.44 10.21 4.93
CA LEU A 65 -3.89 10.18 4.88
C LEU A 65 -4.51 10.76 6.15
N GLU A 66 -4.05 10.31 7.31
CA GLU A 66 -4.48 10.85 8.61
C GLU A 66 -4.24 12.36 8.69
N ALA A 67 -3.02 12.81 8.39
CA ALA A 67 -2.66 14.23 8.46
C ALA A 67 -3.44 15.12 7.46
N LEU A 68 -3.87 14.57 6.33
CA LEU A 68 -4.78 15.26 5.39
C LEU A 68 -6.19 15.35 5.98
N CYS A 69 -6.73 14.23 6.48
CA CYS A 69 -8.07 14.15 7.06
C CYS A 69 -8.24 14.97 8.33
N GLU A 70 -7.17 15.20 9.12
CA GLU A 70 -7.17 16.13 10.25
C GLU A 70 -7.42 17.59 9.83
N LYS A 71 -7.09 17.95 8.59
CA LYS A 71 -7.16 19.33 8.09
C LYS A 71 -8.38 19.59 7.22
N VAL A 72 -8.82 18.58 6.46
CA VAL A 72 -9.94 18.71 5.51
C VAL A 72 -10.74 17.41 5.42
N SER A 73 -12.01 17.54 5.06
CA SER A 73 -12.80 16.40 4.59
C SER A 73 -12.42 16.10 3.13
N LEU A 74 -11.73 14.98 2.89
CA LEU A 74 -11.33 14.58 1.53
C LEU A 74 -12.54 14.41 0.61
N LYS A 75 -13.66 13.91 1.13
CA LYS A 75 -14.91 13.80 0.40
C LYS A 75 -15.46 15.15 -0.04
N LYS A 76 -15.45 16.16 0.84
CA LYS A 76 -15.87 17.52 0.48
C LYS A 76 -14.91 18.19 -0.52
N MET A 77 -13.66 17.75 -0.58
CA MET A 77 -12.68 18.15 -1.60
C MET A 77 -12.82 17.37 -2.91
N GLY A 78 -13.83 16.50 -3.06
CA GLY A 78 -14.11 15.79 -4.31
C GLY A 78 -13.42 14.42 -4.45
N ILE A 79 -12.66 13.96 -3.45
CA ILE A 79 -12.05 12.63 -3.48
C ILE A 79 -13.13 11.55 -3.40
N THR A 80 -13.12 10.64 -4.38
CA THR A 80 -14.03 9.49 -4.47
C THR A 80 -13.34 8.16 -4.19
N GLY A 81 -12.01 8.11 -4.33
CA GLY A 81 -11.22 6.92 -4.04
C GLY A 81 -9.81 7.24 -3.56
N VAL A 82 -9.33 6.47 -2.58
CA VAL A 82 -7.99 6.58 -2.01
C VAL A 82 -7.28 5.25 -2.15
N PHE A 83 -6.19 5.23 -2.91
CA PHE A 83 -5.20 4.16 -2.87
C PHE A 83 -4.23 4.45 -1.73
N CYS A 84 -4.13 3.52 -0.79
CA CYS A 84 -3.25 3.68 0.36
C CYS A 84 -2.25 2.54 0.39
N GLY A 85 -0.97 2.87 0.31
CA GLY A 85 0.14 1.90 0.26
C GLY A 85 1.08 2.06 1.44
N GLY A 86 1.83 1.00 1.74
CA GLY A 86 2.80 0.96 2.83
C GLY A 86 2.60 -0.25 3.74
N THR A 87 3.63 -0.59 4.53
CA THR A 87 3.62 -1.76 5.42
C THR A 87 2.96 -1.49 6.78
N GLU A 88 2.60 -0.23 7.07
CA GLU A 88 1.83 0.18 8.26
C GLU A 88 0.31 -0.09 8.12
N MET A 89 -0.08 -0.82 7.09
CA MET A 89 -1.46 -1.08 6.71
C MET A 89 -2.02 -2.27 7.50
N THR A 90 -2.66 -2.00 8.66
CA THR A 90 -3.25 -3.01 9.55
C THR A 90 -4.78 -3.08 9.44
N PRO A 91 -5.44 -4.21 9.80
CA PRO A 91 -6.91 -4.28 9.84
C PRO A 91 -7.56 -3.18 10.68
N GLN A 92 -6.92 -2.77 11.78
CA GLN A 92 -7.40 -1.67 12.60
C GLN A 92 -7.31 -0.33 11.87
N PHE A 93 -6.22 -0.07 11.15
CA PHE A 93 -6.12 1.13 10.32
C PHE A 93 -7.11 1.10 9.16
N HIS A 94 -7.30 -0.05 8.51
CA HIS A 94 -8.31 -0.23 7.46
C HIS A 94 -9.71 0.12 7.97
N ARG A 95 -10.07 -0.38 9.16
CA ARG A 95 -11.31 -0.02 9.83
C ARG A 95 -11.42 1.49 10.05
N PHE A 96 -10.42 2.10 10.66
CA PHE A 96 -10.40 3.52 10.95
C PHE A 96 -10.50 4.38 9.68
N ALA A 97 -9.80 4.00 8.62
CA ALA A 97 -9.85 4.70 7.34
C ALA A 97 -11.26 4.69 6.73
N VAL A 98 -11.92 3.52 6.74
CA VAL A 98 -13.25 3.33 6.16
C VAL A 98 -14.35 3.97 7.00
N GLU A 99 -14.31 3.75 8.32
CA GLU A 99 -15.38 4.19 9.24
C GLU A 99 -15.26 5.67 9.60
N GLU A 100 -14.04 6.21 9.75
CA GLU A 100 -13.81 7.53 10.34
C GLU A 100 -13.19 8.54 9.38
N LEU A 101 -12.22 8.15 8.54
CA LEU A 101 -11.43 9.12 7.76
C LEU A 101 -12.05 9.53 6.42
N LEU A 102 -12.67 8.59 5.71
CA LEU A 102 -12.98 8.77 4.28
C LEU A 102 -14.43 9.13 3.97
N GLU A 103 -15.30 9.18 4.98
CA GLU A 103 -16.70 9.60 4.86
C GLU A 103 -17.48 8.89 3.73
N GLY A 104 -17.08 7.65 3.39
CA GLY A 104 -17.67 6.85 2.30
C GLY A 104 -16.97 6.93 0.94
N ALA A 105 -15.84 7.64 0.83
CA ALA A 105 -14.95 7.46 -0.32
C ALA A 105 -14.36 6.03 -0.33
N TYR A 106 -14.12 5.48 -1.52
CA TYR A 106 -13.62 4.12 -1.65
C TYR A 106 -12.19 4.02 -1.13
N PHE A 107 -11.93 3.12 -0.20
CA PHE A 107 -10.59 2.84 0.29
C PHE A 107 -10.01 1.60 -0.37
N ALA A 108 -8.86 1.76 -1.02
CA ALA A 108 -8.14 0.70 -1.69
C ALA A 108 -6.76 0.54 -1.05
N PRO A 109 -6.62 -0.32 -0.02
CA PRO A 109 -5.30 -0.76 0.40
C PRO A 109 -4.54 -1.34 -0.80
N THR A 110 -3.26 -1.02 -0.90
CA THR A 110 -2.38 -1.51 -1.96
C THR A 110 -1.07 -2.02 -1.41
N TYR A 111 -0.67 -3.20 -1.86
CA TYR A 111 0.64 -3.78 -1.59
C TYR A 111 1.45 -3.74 -2.88
N GLY A 112 2.70 -3.29 -2.82
CA GLY A 112 3.45 -3.07 -4.04
C GLY A 112 4.93 -2.84 -3.83
N ASN A 113 5.69 -3.16 -4.87
CA ASN A 113 7.11 -2.84 -4.97
C ASN A 113 7.49 -2.69 -6.45
N THR A 114 8.73 -2.29 -6.70
CA THR A 114 9.22 -2.01 -8.06
C THR A 114 9.15 -3.22 -9.00
N LEU A 115 9.27 -4.45 -8.48
CA LEU A 115 9.24 -5.66 -9.29
C LEU A 115 7.81 -6.02 -9.68
N MET A 116 6.89 -6.04 -8.71
CA MET A 116 5.50 -6.43 -8.91
C MET A 116 4.63 -5.36 -9.59
N GLY A 117 4.85 -4.08 -9.26
CA GLY A 117 3.83 -3.04 -9.42
C GLY A 117 2.91 -3.01 -8.20
N LEU A 118 1.59 -3.04 -8.41
CA LEU A 118 0.59 -2.97 -7.35
C LEU A 118 -0.32 -4.21 -7.35
N ALA A 119 -0.44 -4.85 -6.20
CA ALA A 119 -1.50 -5.77 -5.83
C ALA A 119 -2.58 -4.97 -5.08
N VAL A 120 -3.82 -5.02 -5.54
CA VAL A 120 -4.93 -4.27 -4.96
C VAL A 120 -5.71 -5.16 -4.01
N HIS A 121 -6.20 -4.58 -2.92
CA HIS A 121 -7.13 -5.27 -2.04
C HIS A 121 -8.38 -5.73 -2.82
N LYS A 122 -8.87 -6.95 -2.57
CA LYS A 122 -10.16 -7.36 -3.15
C LYS A 122 -11.29 -6.43 -2.66
N PRO A 123 -12.40 -6.30 -3.41
CA PRO A 123 -13.55 -5.53 -2.93
C PRO A 123 -13.97 -6.01 -1.53
N ARG A 124 -14.16 -5.07 -0.61
CA ARG A 124 -14.48 -5.36 0.80
C ARG A 124 -15.78 -6.18 0.91
N GLN A 125 -15.71 -7.29 1.63
CA GLN A 125 -16.89 -8.08 2.00
C GLN A 125 -17.02 -8.09 3.52
N ALA A 126 -18.24 -8.10 4.03
CA ALA A 126 -18.48 -8.11 5.48
C ALA A 126 -17.86 -9.34 6.17
N SER A 127 -17.77 -10.47 5.46
CA SER A 127 -17.18 -11.72 5.94
C SER A 127 -15.67 -11.64 6.21
N ASP A 128 -14.96 -10.71 5.56
CA ASP A 128 -13.52 -10.52 5.79
C ASP A 128 -13.24 -9.56 6.96
N GLY A 129 -14.29 -8.98 7.55
CA GLY A 129 -14.16 -7.91 8.54
C GLY A 129 -13.38 -6.72 7.96
N TYR A 130 -12.16 -6.53 8.45
CA TYR A 130 -11.21 -5.52 7.98
C TYR A 130 -9.87 -6.11 7.56
N ASP A 131 -9.79 -7.43 7.40
CA ASP A 131 -8.59 -8.07 6.86
C ASP A 131 -8.24 -7.51 5.49
N ILE A 132 -6.95 -7.41 5.25
CA ILE A 132 -6.43 -6.77 4.05
C ILE A 132 -5.83 -7.83 3.15
N ILE A 133 -6.60 -8.14 2.11
CA ILE A 133 -6.38 -9.29 1.25
C ILE A 133 -6.01 -8.79 -0.14
N TYR A 134 -4.77 -9.03 -0.57
CA TYR A 134 -4.23 -8.59 -1.84
C TYR A 134 -4.09 -9.76 -2.81
N TYR A 135 -4.41 -9.51 -4.08
CA TYR A 135 -4.11 -10.44 -5.16
C TYR A 135 -3.12 -9.80 -6.13
N PRO A 136 -2.03 -10.50 -6.50
CA PRO A 136 -1.02 -9.95 -7.38
C PRO A 136 -1.56 -9.79 -8.82
N PRO A 137 -0.99 -8.88 -9.62
CA PRO A 137 -1.42 -8.65 -11.01
C PRO A 137 -0.94 -9.79 -11.93
N SER A 138 -1.58 -10.95 -11.85
CA SER A 138 -1.35 -12.08 -12.74
C SER A 138 -1.72 -11.73 -14.19
N PRO A 139 -0.97 -12.20 -15.21
CA PRO A 139 0.20 -13.08 -15.14
C PRO A 139 1.54 -12.35 -15.00
N ARG A 140 1.53 -11.02 -14.87
CA ARG A 140 2.76 -10.21 -14.78
C ARG A 140 3.56 -10.51 -13.51
N ALA A 141 2.85 -10.73 -12.41
CA ALA A 141 3.45 -11.08 -11.13
C ALA A 141 2.59 -12.12 -10.40
N MET A 142 3.27 -13.02 -9.70
CA MET A 142 2.69 -14.08 -8.88
C MET A 142 3.32 -14.04 -7.50
N ILE A 143 2.52 -14.31 -6.47
CA ILE A 143 2.98 -14.42 -5.09
C ILE A 143 2.73 -15.83 -4.60
N GLU A 144 3.73 -16.40 -3.95
CA GLU A 144 3.61 -17.58 -3.10
C GLU A 144 3.91 -17.18 -1.66
N VAL A 145 3.32 -17.89 -0.70
CA VAL A 145 3.68 -17.78 0.72
C VAL A 145 4.41 -19.05 1.09
N VAL A 146 5.68 -18.93 1.46
CA VAL A 146 6.59 -20.07 1.63
C VAL A 146 7.08 -20.19 3.06
N ASP A 147 7.47 -21.42 3.43
CA ASP A 147 8.14 -21.68 4.69
C ASP A 147 9.43 -20.84 4.75
N PRO A 148 9.66 -20.06 5.82
CA PRO A 148 10.85 -19.21 5.93
C PRO A 148 12.19 -19.96 5.98
N ASP A 149 12.19 -21.19 6.49
CA ASP A 149 13.37 -22.06 6.61
C ASP A 149 13.51 -23.00 5.40
N HIS A 150 12.39 -23.29 4.74
CA HIS A 150 12.30 -24.16 3.56
C HIS A 150 11.54 -23.50 2.40
N PRO A 151 12.14 -22.49 1.72
CA PRO A 151 11.43 -21.67 0.74
C PRO A 151 10.91 -22.40 -0.50
N GLU A 152 11.27 -23.67 -0.69
CA GLU A 152 10.68 -24.57 -1.69
C GLU A 152 9.27 -25.07 -1.33
N LYS A 153 8.85 -24.92 -0.07
CA LYS A 153 7.56 -25.39 0.43
C LYS A 153 6.59 -24.22 0.56
N ILE A 154 5.44 -24.34 -0.09
CA ILE A 154 4.32 -23.41 0.07
C ILE A 154 3.55 -23.79 1.34
N VAL A 155 3.24 -22.81 2.18
CA VAL A 155 2.47 -23.04 3.43
C VAL A 155 0.99 -23.32 3.13
N ALA A 156 0.23 -23.87 4.09
CA ALA A 156 -1.20 -24.10 3.89
C ALA A 156 -2.00 -22.79 3.86
N TYR A 157 -3.24 -22.83 3.38
CA TYR A 157 -4.12 -21.66 3.43
C TYR A 157 -4.37 -21.23 4.88
N GLY A 158 -4.31 -19.92 5.12
CA GLY A 158 -4.41 -19.32 6.46
C GLY A 158 -3.12 -19.40 7.29
N GLU A 159 -2.10 -20.14 6.86
CA GLU A 159 -0.81 -20.17 7.55
C GLU A 159 0.05 -18.97 7.15
N THR A 160 0.82 -18.46 8.12
CA THR A 160 1.79 -17.40 7.91
C THR A 160 3.09 -17.97 7.33
N GLY A 161 3.62 -17.32 6.30
CA GLY A 161 4.95 -17.59 5.78
C GLY A 161 5.57 -16.35 5.15
N ARG A 162 6.75 -16.50 4.56
CA ARG A 162 7.45 -15.41 3.87
C ARG A 162 6.87 -15.22 2.48
N VAL A 163 6.67 -13.97 2.07
CA VAL A 163 6.21 -13.65 0.71
C VAL A 163 7.32 -13.93 -0.30
N CYS A 164 7.00 -14.66 -1.35
CA CYS A 164 7.88 -15.01 -2.46
C CYS A 164 7.28 -14.51 -3.77
N LEU A 165 7.93 -13.54 -4.39
CA LEU A 165 7.47 -12.89 -5.61
C LEU A 165 8.14 -13.50 -6.85
N THR A 166 7.34 -13.84 -7.84
CA THR A 166 7.82 -14.09 -9.20
C THR A 166 7.28 -13.01 -10.13
N THR A 167 8.16 -12.33 -10.88
CA THR A 167 7.79 -11.32 -11.88
C THR A 167 8.18 -11.80 -13.26
N LEU A 168 7.25 -11.72 -14.22
CA LEU A 168 7.47 -12.03 -15.63
C LEU A 168 6.82 -10.97 -16.51
N THR A 169 7.65 -10.17 -17.18
CA THR A 169 7.24 -9.22 -18.22
C THR A 169 7.95 -9.57 -19.53
N ARG A 170 7.66 -8.85 -20.62
CA ARG A 170 8.38 -9.06 -21.89
C ARG A 170 9.87 -8.72 -21.77
N GLU A 171 10.20 -7.82 -20.86
CA GLU A 171 11.53 -7.24 -20.70
C GLU A 171 12.31 -7.83 -19.50
N PHE A 172 11.63 -8.51 -18.57
CA PHE A 172 12.22 -8.89 -17.29
C PHE A 172 11.63 -10.18 -16.71
N PHE A 173 12.51 -11.03 -16.17
CA PHE A 173 12.12 -12.23 -15.44
C PHE A 173 12.90 -12.32 -14.13
N MET A 174 12.18 -12.38 -13.01
CA MET A 174 12.72 -12.61 -11.68
C MET A 174 11.93 -13.72 -11.00
N PRO A 175 12.46 -14.95 -10.96
CA PRO A 175 11.79 -16.06 -10.29
C PRO A 175 12.05 -16.04 -8.78
N ARG A 176 11.00 -16.29 -8.01
CA ARG A 176 11.05 -16.66 -6.59
C ARG A 176 11.91 -15.71 -5.71
N PHE A 177 11.79 -14.42 -5.93
CA PHE A 177 12.42 -13.40 -5.09
C PHE A 177 11.77 -13.39 -3.70
N LEU A 178 12.56 -13.64 -2.66
CA LEU A 178 12.06 -13.61 -1.29
C LEU A 178 11.95 -12.17 -0.79
N GLU A 179 10.73 -11.70 -0.59
CA GLU A 179 10.42 -10.35 -0.12
C GLU A 179 10.88 -10.15 1.33
N ARG A 180 10.78 -8.91 1.81
CA ARG A 180 11.02 -8.56 3.22
C ARG A 180 9.74 -8.54 4.05
N ASP A 181 8.71 -9.21 3.54
CA ASP A 181 7.38 -9.26 4.12
C ASP A 181 6.97 -10.71 4.42
N GLU A 182 6.11 -10.87 5.41
CA GLU A 182 5.36 -12.10 5.71
C GLU A 182 3.86 -11.81 5.63
N ALA A 183 3.07 -12.86 5.39
CA ALA A 183 1.63 -12.76 5.25
C ALA A 183 0.98 -14.13 5.49
N GLU A 184 -0.33 -14.16 5.73
CA GLU A 184 -1.09 -15.41 5.61
C GLU A 184 -1.38 -15.72 4.12
N ARG A 185 -1.33 -17.01 3.76
CA ARG A 185 -1.70 -17.44 2.41
C ARG A 185 -3.21 -17.39 2.22
N GLU A 186 -3.68 -16.65 1.22
CA GLU A 186 -5.09 -16.51 0.91
C GLU A 186 -5.50 -17.42 -0.27
N PRO A 187 -6.65 -18.13 -0.19
CA PRO A 187 -7.18 -18.87 -1.33
C PRO A 187 -7.65 -17.96 -2.49
N PRO A 188 -7.80 -18.54 -3.70
CA PRO A 188 -8.44 -17.85 -4.82
C PRO A 188 -9.86 -17.37 -4.49
N CYS A 189 -10.32 -16.34 -5.21
CA CYS A 189 -11.73 -15.93 -5.21
C CYS A 189 -12.24 -15.71 -6.64
N ASP A 190 -13.55 -15.49 -6.82
CA ASP A 190 -14.17 -15.40 -8.15
C ASP A 190 -13.50 -14.37 -9.08
N LEU A 191 -13.05 -13.24 -8.52
CA LEU A 191 -12.37 -12.18 -9.28
C LEU A 191 -10.90 -12.51 -9.58
N TYR A 192 -10.28 -13.33 -8.73
CA TYR A 192 -8.85 -13.65 -8.77
C TYR A 192 -8.67 -15.17 -8.61
N PRO A 193 -8.70 -15.94 -9.71
CA PRO A 193 -8.58 -17.41 -9.70
C PRO A 193 -7.13 -17.89 -9.45
N TRP A 194 -6.40 -17.22 -8.57
CA TRP A 194 -5.07 -17.57 -8.08
C TRP A 194 -4.90 -17.13 -6.63
N ASP A 195 -3.88 -17.64 -5.94
CA ASP A 195 -3.65 -17.34 -4.53
C ASP A 195 -3.35 -15.85 -4.28
N GLY A 196 -3.79 -15.36 -3.12
CA GLY A 196 -3.50 -14.03 -2.62
C GLY A 196 -2.67 -14.07 -1.33
N VAL A 197 -2.51 -12.89 -0.74
CA VAL A 197 -1.89 -12.71 0.58
C VAL A 197 -2.76 -11.86 1.47
N ARG A 198 -2.86 -12.24 2.74
CA ARG A 198 -3.63 -11.52 3.76
C ARG A 198 -2.70 -10.89 4.80
N ASN A 199 -3.06 -9.68 5.25
CA ASN A 199 -2.41 -8.95 6.35
C ASN A 199 -0.89 -8.90 6.26
N VAL A 200 -0.40 -8.51 5.08
CA VAL A 200 1.03 -8.33 4.78
C VAL A 200 1.67 -7.39 5.80
N ARG A 201 2.83 -7.80 6.31
CA ARG A 201 3.59 -7.10 7.35
C ARG A 201 5.08 -7.38 7.22
N PRO A 202 5.95 -6.56 7.84
CA PRO A 202 7.39 -6.79 7.80
C PRO A 202 7.76 -8.20 8.30
N PHE A 203 8.68 -8.85 7.60
CA PHE A 203 9.12 -10.19 7.96
C PHE A 203 9.89 -10.17 9.28
N SER A 204 9.30 -10.80 10.29
CA SER A 204 9.71 -10.73 11.70
C SER A 204 11.15 -11.21 11.97
N ARG A 205 11.67 -12.12 11.15
CA ARG A 205 13.02 -12.69 11.32
C ARG A 205 14.15 -11.84 10.73
N LEU A 206 13.83 -10.78 9.96
CA LEU A 206 14.84 -9.82 9.53
C LEU A 206 15.22 -8.96 10.75
N GLN A 207 16.35 -9.31 11.39
CA GLN A 207 16.95 -8.56 12.50
C GLN A 207 17.40 -7.16 12.06
N ALA A 208 16.46 -6.24 11.91
CA ALA A 208 16.73 -4.83 11.94
C ALA A 208 15.51 -4.14 12.55
N THR A 209 15.77 -3.19 13.43
CA THR A 209 14.85 -2.09 13.74
C THR A 209 14.57 -1.39 12.40
N VAL A 210 13.61 -1.90 11.63
CA VAL A 210 13.14 -1.25 10.42
C VAL A 210 12.49 0.02 10.94
N VAL A 211 13.21 1.13 10.82
CA VAL A 211 12.61 2.44 10.95
C VAL A 211 11.65 2.53 9.77
N GLU A 212 10.40 2.15 10.02
CA GLU A 212 9.33 2.29 9.05
C GLU A 212 9.20 3.77 8.70
N GLY A 213 9.47 4.06 7.44
CA GLY A 213 9.35 5.38 6.87
C GLY A 213 8.58 5.23 5.58
N VAL A 214 7.30 4.88 5.69
CA VAL A 214 6.36 5.05 4.58
C VAL A 214 5.38 6.14 4.99
N TYR A 215 5.93 7.36 5.00
CA TYR A 215 5.16 8.59 4.84
C TYR A 215 4.91 8.74 3.35
#